data_AF-A0A2A5YII4-F1
#
_entry.id   AF-A0A2A5YII4-F1
#
_cell.length_a   1.000
_cell.length_b   1.000
_cell.length_c   1.000
_cell.angle_alpha   90.00
_cell.angle_beta   90.00
_cell.angle_gamma   90.00
#
_symmetry.space_group_name_H-M   'P 1'
#
loop_
_entity.id
_entity.type
_entity.pdbx_description
1 polymer ?
#
loop_
_entity_poly.entity_id
_entity_poly.type
_entity_poly.pdbx_seq_one_letter_code
_entity_poly.pdbx_strand_id
1 'polypeptide(L)' 'PLPRNAEGSGYTMVIGTVTGIYIDDAVIKDGLVDYHAFVPISRLGYRDYGRTSDIFMASRPGQE' A
#
# COMPACT_ATOMS: atom_id res chain seq x y z
N PRO A 1 5.79 22.87 -11.13
CA PRO A 1 5.48 22.88 -9.67
C PRO A 1 4.04 22.41 -9.44
N LEU A 2 3.79 21.57 -8.43
CA LEU A 2 2.41 21.21 -8.06
C LEU A 2 1.66 22.48 -7.62
N PRO A 3 0.34 22.60 -7.92
CA PRO A 3 -0.45 23.75 -7.49
C PRO A 3 -0.37 23.99 -5.99
N ARG A 4 -0.36 25.24 -5.53
CA ARG A 4 -0.45 25.55 -4.08
C ARG A 4 -1.91 25.44 -3.63
N ASN A 5 -2.12 25.20 -2.33
CA ASN A 5 -3.46 25.29 -1.75
C ASN A 5 -3.93 26.75 -1.61
N ALA A 6 -5.17 26.96 -1.16
CA ALA A 6 -5.77 28.30 -1.03
C ALA A 6 -5.00 29.22 -0.06
N GLU A 7 -4.31 28.66 0.94
CA GLU A 7 -3.48 29.41 1.89
C GLU A 7 -2.04 29.62 1.40
N GLY A 8 -1.73 29.26 0.14
CA GLY A 8 -0.40 29.41 -0.44
C GLY A 8 0.63 28.35 0.00
N SER A 9 0.21 27.34 0.76
CA SER A 9 1.06 26.21 1.15
C SER A 9 1.26 25.23 -0.01
N GLY A 10 2.45 24.63 -0.08
CA GLY A 10 2.83 23.67 -1.11
C GLY A 10 2.77 22.22 -0.62
N TYR A 11 3.28 21.32 -1.45
CA TYR A 11 3.41 19.89 -1.12
C TYR A 11 4.89 19.55 -0.95
N THR A 12 5.18 18.63 -0.03
CA THR A 12 6.51 18.07 0.16
C THR A 12 6.52 16.62 -0.29
N MET A 13 7.47 16.25 -1.14
CA MET A 13 7.73 14.86 -1.50
C MET A 13 8.92 14.36 -0.69
N VAL A 14 8.74 13.23 -0.02
CA VAL A 14 9.80 12.53 0.72
C VAL A 14 10.15 11.26 -0.03
N ILE A 15 11.41 11.10 -0.41
CA ILE A 15 11.95 9.88 -1.03
C ILE A 15 12.97 9.29 -0.07
N GLY A 16 12.79 8.02 0.29
CA GLY A 16 13.68 7.29 1.18
C GLY A 16 13.99 5.90 0.66
N THR A 17 15.10 5.33 1.12
CA THR A 17 15.50 3.95 0.84
C THR A 17 15.13 3.07 2.02
N VAL A 18 14.43 1.96 1.75
CA VAL A 18 14.10 0.96 2.79
C VAL A 18 15.39 0.21 3.16
N THR A 19 15.81 0.29 4.42
CA THR A 19 17.02 -0.39 4.93
C THR A 19 16.71 -1.66 5.72
N GLY A 20 15.45 -1.89 6.07
CA GLY A 20 15.00 -3.07 6.81
C GLY A 20 13.48 -3.10 6.96
N ILE A 21 12.93 -4.28 7.20
CA ILE A 21 11.50 -4.52 7.41
C ILE A 21 11.37 -5.40 8.65
N TYR A 22 10.51 -5.00 9.59
CA TYR A 22 10.06 -5.85 10.68
C TYR A 22 8.69 -6.39 10.30
N ILE A 23 8.57 -7.72 10.26
CA ILE A 23 7.34 -8.41 9.87
C ILE A 23 7.09 -9.55 10.86
N ASP A 24 5.82 -9.78 11.17
CA ASP A 24 5.41 -10.95 11.94
C ASP A 24 5.49 -12.19 11.05
N ASP A 25 6.26 -13.20 11.46
CA ASP A 25 6.42 -14.44 10.69
C ASP A 25 5.07 -15.13 10.42
N ALA A 26 4.07 -14.91 11.27
CA ALA A 26 2.72 -15.46 11.10
C ALA A 26 1.99 -14.90 9.86
N VAL A 27 2.43 -13.77 9.30
CA VAL A 27 1.85 -13.20 8.07
C VAL A 27 2.59 -13.63 6.81
N ILE A 28 3.61 -14.50 6.93
CA ILE A 28 4.34 -15.06 5.79
C ILE A 28 3.88 -16.49 5.54
N LYS A 29 3.49 -16.77 4.29
CA LYS A 29 3.12 -18.10 3.81
C LYS A 29 3.82 -18.38 2.50
N ASP A 30 4.55 -19.49 2.42
CA ASP A 30 5.30 -19.90 1.23
C ASP A 30 6.28 -18.81 0.71
N GLY A 31 6.88 -18.05 1.63
CA GLY A 31 7.81 -16.96 1.32
C GLY A 31 7.15 -15.66 0.82
N LEU A 32 5.81 -15.59 0.84
CA LEU A 32 5.03 -14.43 0.42
C LEU A 32 4.20 -13.88 1.60
N VAL A 33 3.83 -12.60 1.53
CA VAL A 33 2.90 -12.02 2.50
C VAL A 33 1.51 -12.56 2.25
N ASP A 34 0.92 -13.20 3.26
CA ASP A 34 -0.46 -13.65 3.25
C ASP A 34 -1.39 -12.52 3.72
N TYR A 35 -2.05 -11.87 2.76
CA TYR A 35 -3.00 -10.79 3.02
C TYR A 35 -4.30 -11.26 3.70
N HIS A 36 -4.52 -12.56 3.88
CA HIS A 36 -5.61 -13.06 4.73
C HIS A 36 -5.20 -13.11 6.21
N ALA A 37 -3.89 -13.28 6.50
CA ALA A 37 -3.34 -13.23 7.86
C ALA A 37 -3.20 -11.78 8.37
N PHE A 38 -2.98 -10.82 7.47
CA PHE A 38 -3.01 -9.39 7.77
C PHE A 38 -3.75 -8.63 6.67
N VAL A 39 -4.76 -7.85 7.05
CA VAL A 39 -5.57 -7.08 6.09
C VAL A 39 -5.17 -5.60 6.13
N PRO A 40 -4.47 -5.09 5.10
CA PRO A 40 -4.18 -3.66 5.00
C PRO A 40 -5.48 -2.87 4.81
N ILE A 41 -5.52 -1.68 5.42
CA ILE A 41 -6.61 -0.73 5.25
C ILE A 41 -6.18 0.39 4.30
N SER A 42 -7.08 0.79 3.41
CA SER A 42 -6.87 1.96 2.56
C SER A 42 -7.62 3.16 3.11
N ARG A 43 -7.04 4.34 2.94
CA ARG A 43 -7.73 5.60 3.25
C ARG A 43 -8.54 6.05 2.04
N LEU A 44 -9.82 6.34 2.26
CA LEU A 44 -10.71 6.85 1.23
C LEU A 44 -11.06 8.32 1.49
N GLY A 45 -12.02 8.85 0.73
CA GLY A 45 -12.59 10.17 0.98
C GLY A 45 -13.19 10.30 2.39
N TYR A 46 -13.42 11.54 2.82
CA TYR A 46 -14.10 11.87 4.08
C TYR A 46 -13.54 11.17 5.31
N ARG A 47 -14.24 10.20 5.90
CA ARG A 47 -13.77 9.37 7.02
C ARG A 47 -13.91 7.88 6.71
N ASP A 48 -13.99 7.56 5.43
CA ASP A 48 -14.20 6.21 4.96
C ASP A 48 -12.86 5.47 4.84
N TYR A 49 -12.91 4.17 5.06
CA TYR A 49 -11.77 3.26 4.99
C TYR A 49 -12.17 2.03 4.19
N GLY A 50 -11.25 1.58 3.34
CA GLY A 50 -11.41 0.35 2.57
C GLY A 50 -10.69 -0.81 3.25
N ARG A 51 -11.28 -2.01 3.14
CA ARG A 51 -10.66 -3.28 3.51
C ARG A 51 -10.39 -4.08 2.23
N THR A 52 -9.20 -4.62 2.07
CA THR A 52 -8.90 -5.54 0.95
C THR A 52 -9.50 -6.93 1.25
N SER A 53 -10.35 -7.46 0.36
CA SER A 53 -11.07 -8.73 0.57
C SER A 53 -10.89 -9.77 -0.54
N ASP A 54 -10.88 -9.37 -1.81
CA ASP A 54 -10.87 -10.28 -2.96
C ASP A 54 -9.51 -10.30 -3.64
N ILE A 55 -8.61 -11.12 -3.09
CA ILE A 55 -7.20 -11.15 -3.49
C ILE A 55 -6.95 -12.35 -4.38
N PHE A 56 -6.34 -12.10 -5.54
CA PHE A 56 -5.97 -13.14 -6.48
C PHE A 56 -4.60 -12.83 -7.11
N MET A 57 -3.89 -13.88 -7.52
CA MET A 57 -2.69 -13.76 -8.32
C MET A 57 -3.05 -13.83 -9.79
N ALA A 58 -2.43 -12.97 -10.60
CA ALA A 58 -2.58 -12.98 -12.04
C ALA A 58 -1.22 -12.79 -12.71
N SER A 59 -0.95 -13.57 -13.75
CA SER A 59 0.16 -13.29 -14.65
C SER A 59 -0.07 -11.97 -15.37
N ARG A 60 1.01 -11.24 -15.65
CA ARG A 60 0.93 -10.07 -16.51
C ARG A 60 0.37 -10.50 -17.88
N PRO A 61 -0.52 -9.70 -18.51
CA PRO A 61 -0.95 -9.98 -19.88
C PRO A 61 0.25 -10.16 -20.84
N GLY A 62 0.28 -11.28 -21.55
CA GLY A 62 1.35 -11.64 -22.49
C GLY A 62 2.59 -12.28 -21.85
N GLN A 63 2.56 -12.55 -20.54
CA GLN A 63 3.54 -13.41 -19.89
C GLN A 63 3.05 -14.86 -20.04
N GLU A 64 3.74 -15.66 -20.86
CA GLU A 64 3.55 -17.12 -20.91
C GLU A 64 3.88 -17.77 -19.56
#